data_AF-A0A938VXH8-F1
#
_entry.id   AF-A0A938VXH8-F1
#
_cell.length_a   1.000
_cell.length_b   1.000
_cell.length_c   1.000
_cell.angle_alpha   90.00
_cell.angle_beta   90.00
_cell.angle_gamma   90.00
#
_symmetry.space_group_name_H-M   'P 1'
#
loop_
_entity.id
_entity.type
_entity.pdbx_description
1 polymer ?
#
loop_
_entity_poly.entity_id
_entity_poly.type
_entity_poly.pdbx_seq_one_letter_code
_entity_poly.pdbx_strand_id
1 'polypeptide(L)'
;KKAEGWVGQPDEHVVGERFSPACYIAEAMPASLYLAWKYHEDFVGGLVANANVGGDNCHRGVVVGAILGLACGVPAEWSGALRVPPPR
;
A
#
# COMPACT_ATOMS: atom_id res chain seq x y z
N LYS A 1 4.73 17.17 -6.86
CA LYS A 1 4.27 17.75 -8.15
C LYS A 1 3.80 16.71 -9.18
N LYS A 2 4.59 15.69 -9.60
CA LYS A 2 4.13 14.72 -10.63
C LYS A 2 3.01 13.79 -10.13
N ALA A 3 3.13 13.26 -8.91
CA ALA A 3 2.15 12.34 -8.32
C ALA A 3 0.84 13.02 -7.86
N GLU A 4 0.86 14.34 -7.60
CA GLU A 4 -0.32 15.13 -7.22
C GLU A 4 -1.43 15.06 -8.28
N GLY A 5 -1.06 14.96 -9.56
CA GLY A 5 -2.02 14.77 -10.66
C GLY A 5 -2.72 13.40 -10.68
N TRP A 6 -2.32 12.47 -9.81
CA TRP A 6 -2.85 11.09 -9.76
C TRP A 6 -3.78 10.85 -8.58
N VAL A 7 -3.95 11.82 -7.66
CA VAL A 7 -4.72 11.65 -6.42
C VAL A 7 -6.18 11.26 -6.71
N GLY A 8 -6.80 11.90 -7.71
CA GLY A 8 -8.19 11.63 -8.09
C GLY A 8 -8.40 10.41 -8.99
N GLN A 9 -7.35 9.66 -9.33
CA GLN A 9 -7.44 8.49 -10.20
C GLN A 9 -7.56 7.19 -9.37
N PRO A 10 -8.25 6.16 -9.89
CA PRO A 10 -8.29 4.83 -9.26
C PRO A 10 -6.89 4.24 -9.13
N ASP A 11 -6.61 3.55 -8.04
CA ASP A 11 -5.28 2.99 -7.76
C ASP A 11 -4.88 1.92 -8.76
N GLU A 12 -5.84 1.09 -9.19
CA GLU A 12 -5.63 0.05 -10.20
C GLU A 12 -5.19 0.67 -11.53
N HIS A 13 -5.78 1.84 -11.87
CA HIS A 13 -5.43 2.57 -13.08
C HIS A 13 -4.05 3.22 -12.96
N VAL A 14 -3.72 3.81 -11.81
CA VAL A 14 -2.39 4.43 -11.61
C VAL A 14 -1.29 3.38 -11.61
N VAL A 15 -1.49 2.28 -10.87
CA VAL A 15 -0.51 1.20 -10.79
C VAL A 15 -0.40 0.47 -12.12
N GLY A 16 -1.51 0.18 -12.81
CA GLY A 16 -1.49 -0.53 -14.09
C GLY A 16 -0.84 0.25 -15.23
N GLU A 17 -1.10 1.56 -15.35
CA GLU A 17 -0.63 2.36 -16.50
C GLU A 17 0.77 2.97 -16.31
N ARG A 18 1.21 3.17 -15.06
CA ARG A 18 2.46 3.91 -14.77
C ARG A 18 3.53 3.05 -14.12
N PHE A 19 3.12 1.96 -13.49
CA PHE A 19 3.98 0.99 -12.85
C PHE A 19 3.61 -0.39 -13.40
N SER A 20 3.39 -1.34 -12.50
CA SER A 20 2.76 -2.61 -12.81
C SER A 20 2.23 -3.23 -11.53
N PRO A 21 1.15 -4.02 -11.60
CA PRO A 21 0.75 -4.86 -10.49
C PRO A 21 1.68 -6.07 -10.31
N ALA A 22 2.60 -6.34 -11.22
CA ALA A 22 3.48 -7.53 -11.19
C ALA A 22 4.65 -7.42 -10.20
N CYS A 23 5.34 -8.53 -9.99
CA CYS A 23 6.36 -8.69 -8.95
C CYS A 23 7.77 -8.18 -9.32
N TYR A 24 7.93 -7.46 -10.43
CA TYR A 24 9.22 -6.91 -10.82
C TYR A 24 9.58 -5.73 -9.92
N ILE A 25 10.66 -5.84 -9.15
CA ILE A 25 11.05 -4.83 -8.14
C ILE A 25 11.07 -3.40 -8.71
N ALA A 26 11.58 -3.23 -9.94
CA ALA A 26 11.67 -1.92 -10.59
C ALA A 26 10.29 -1.23 -10.76
N GLU A 27 9.20 -2.00 -10.80
CA GLU A 27 7.83 -1.52 -10.96
C GLU A 27 7.05 -1.60 -9.64
N ALA A 28 7.23 -2.68 -8.88
CA ALA A 28 6.55 -2.93 -7.62
C ALA A 28 6.94 -1.95 -6.51
N MET A 29 8.22 -1.57 -6.41
CA MET A 29 8.68 -0.63 -5.38
C MET A 29 8.09 0.77 -5.58
N PRO A 30 8.14 1.38 -6.78
CA PRO A 30 7.46 2.65 -7.04
C PRO A 30 5.94 2.62 -6.79
N ALA A 31 5.26 1.51 -7.15
CA ALA A 31 3.84 1.33 -6.84
C ALA A 31 3.58 1.31 -5.31
N SER A 32 4.47 0.68 -4.54
CA SER A 32 4.42 0.68 -3.08
C SER A 32 4.53 2.10 -2.51
N LEU A 33 5.51 2.87 -2.99
CA LEU A 33 5.74 4.24 -2.55
C LEU A 33 4.59 5.18 -2.93
N TYR A 34 3.98 4.98 -4.10
CA TYR A 34 2.79 5.73 -4.52
C TYR A 34 1.62 5.53 -3.55
N LEU A 35 1.31 4.28 -3.20
CA LEU A 35 0.23 3.97 -2.27
C LEU A 35 0.53 4.51 -0.87
N ALA A 36 1.75 4.32 -0.37
CA ALA A 36 2.16 4.85 0.92
C ALA A 36 2.06 6.39 0.99
N TRP A 37 2.42 7.08 -0.10
CA TRP A 37 2.27 8.54 -0.20
C TRP A 37 0.80 8.97 -0.27
N LYS A 38 -0.01 8.31 -1.10
CA LYS A 38 -1.43 8.66 -1.28
C LYS A 38 -2.24 8.46 0.02
N TYR A 39 -1.91 7.41 0.77
CA TYR A 39 -2.63 7.01 1.99
C TYR A 39 -1.84 7.30 3.28
N HIS A 40 -0.92 8.27 3.27
CA HIS A 40 0.00 8.53 4.39
C HIS A 40 -0.66 8.90 5.73
N GLU A 41 -1.96 9.20 5.73
CA GLU A 41 -2.77 9.47 6.94
C GLU A 41 -3.83 8.39 7.21
N ASP A 42 -3.90 7.33 6.38
CA ASP A 42 -4.90 6.27 6.47
C ASP A 42 -4.29 4.89 6.23
N PHE A 43 -3.87 4.24 7.32
CA PHE A 43 -3.32 2.88 7.30
C PHE A 43 -4.27 1.89 6.63
N VAL A 44 -5.54 1.88 7.04
CA VAL A 44 -6.52 0.88 6.61
C VAL A 44 -6.84 1.09 5.13
N GLY A 45 -7.11 2.33 4.72
CA GLY A 45 -7.36 2.66 3.32
C GLY A 45 -6.20 2.27 2.42
N GLY A 46 -4.95 2.50 2.86
CA GLY A 46 -3.76 2.14 2.09
C GLY A 46 -3.56 0.63 1.93
N LEU A 47 -3.79 -0.17 2.97
CA LEU A 47 -3.72 -1.64 2.86
C LEU A 47 -4.85 -2.21 2.00
N VAL A 48 -6.08 -1.70 2.13
CA VAL A 48 -7.21 -2.12 1.31
C VAL A 48 -6.97 -1.77 -0.16
N ALA A 49 -6.52 -0.55 -0.45
CA ALA A 49 -6.18 -0.13 -1.81
C ALA A 49 -5.08 -1.02 -2.41
N ASN A 50 -4.02 -1.30 -1.64
CA ASN A 50 -2.97 -2.24 -2.06
C ASN A 50 -3.53 -3.62 -2.42
N ALA A 51 -4.44 -4.15 -1.59
CA ALA A 51 -5.04 -5.47 -1.80
C ALA A 51 -5.91 -5.49 -3.08
N ASN A 52 -6.73 -4.45 -3.29
CA ASN A 52 -7.62 -4.32 -4.45
C ASN A 52 -6.88 -4.15 -5.78
N VAL A 53 -5.69 -3.53 -5.79
CA VAL A 53 -4.82 -3.45 -6.96
C VAL A 53 -4.40 -4.84 -7.48
N GLY A 54 -4.38 -5.87 -6.63
CA GLY A 54 -4.05 -7.23 -7.02
C GLY A 54 -2.59 -7.42 -7.46
N GLY A 55 -2.34 -8.52 -8.18
CA GLY A 55 -1.00 -8.94 -8.58
C GLY A 55 -0.11 -9.23 -7.38
N ASP A 56 1.03 -8.56 -7.30
CA ASP A 56 2.02 -8.65 -6.22
C ASP A 56 1.63 -7.86 -4.96
N ASN A 57 0.35 -7.91 -4.57
CA ASN A 57 -0.17 -7.17 -3.43
C ASN A 57 0.41 -7.67 -2.09
N CYS A 58 0.88 -8.93 -2.01
CA CYS A 58 1.51 -9.49 -0.82
C CYS A 58 2.83 -8.78 -0.52
N HIS A 59 3.78 -8.74 -1.47
CA HIS A 59 5.07 -8.08 -1.26
C HIS A 59 4.91 -6.58 -1.12
N ARG A 60 4.10 -5.95 -2.00
CA ARG A 60 3.77 -4.52 -1.89
C ARG A 60 3.11 -4.19 -0.55
N GLY A 61 2.27 -5.08 -0.04
CA GLY A 61 1.61 -4.95 1.27
C GLY A 61 2.59 -4.91 2.44
N VAL A 62 3.72 -5.61 2.36
CA VAL A 62 4.78 -5.51 3.38
C VAL A 62 5.38 -4.10 3.39
N VAL A 63 5.72 -3.56 2.22
CA VAL A 63 6.32 -2.22 2.10
C VAL A 63 5.33 -1.13 2.50
N VAL A 64 4.12 -1.16 1.94
CA VAL A 64 3.04 -0.20 2.24
C VAL A 64 2.67 -0.28 3.72
N GLY A 65 2.46 -1.48 4.25
CA GLY A 65 2.09 -1.69 5.65
C GLY A 65 3.17 -1.25 6.63
N ALA A 66 4.46 -1.45 6.32
CA ALA A 66 5.56 -0.97 7.16
C ALA A 66 5.60 0.57 7.20
N ILE A 67 5.50 1.24 6.05
CA ILE A 67 5.55 2.70 5.97
C ILE A 67 4.32 3.33 6.64
N LEU A 68 3.13 2.86 6.29
CA LEU A 68 1.89 3.38 6.87
C LEU A 68 1.77 3.04 8.35
N GLY A 69 2.24 1.87 8.79
CA GLY A 69 2.24 1.50 10.20
C GLY A 69 3.13 2.43 11.04
N LEU A 70 4.24 2.91 10.48
CA LEU A 70 5.07 3.93 11.11
C LEU A 70 4.42 5.32 11.09
N ALA A 71 3.76 5.70 9.99
CA ALA A 71 3.17 7.02 9.81
C ALA A 71 1.87 7.23 10.61
N CYS A 72 1.00 6.22 10.61
CA CYS A 72 -0.37 6.29 11.14
C CYS A 72 -0.57 5.46 12.42
N GLY A 73 0.35 4.55 12.73
CA GLY A 73 0.11 3.45 13.67
C GLY A 73 -0.66 2.29 13.01
N VAL A 74 -0.59 1.12 13.63
CA VAL A 74 -1.33 -0.08 13.21
C VAL A 74 -2.55 -0.26 14.11
N PRO A 75 -3.79 -0.25 13.59
CA PRO A 75 -4.98 -0.49 14.39
C PRO A 75 -4.93 -1.83 15.11
N ALA A 76 -5.31 -1.84 16.41
CA ALA A 76 -5.25 -3.04 17.24
C ALA A 76 -6.14 -4.18 16.73
N GLU A 77 -7.27 -3.85 16.09
CA GLU A 77 -8.14 -4.83 15.43
C GLU A 77 -7.38 -5.57 14.31
N TRP A 78 -6.59 -4.85 13.51
CA TRP A 78 -5.86 -5.39 12.37
C TRP A 78 -4.65 -6.22 12.81
N SER A 79 -3.87 -5.73 13.77
CA SER A 79 -2.74 -6.49 14.31
C SER A 79 -3.19 -7.69 15.15
N GLY A 80 -4.34 -7.58 15.84
CA GLY A 80 -4.95 -8.66 16.61
C GLY A 80 -5.60 -9.75 15.75
N ALA A 81 -5.98 -9.45 14.51
CA ALA A 81 -6.54 -10.42 13.57
C ALA A 81 -5.49 -11.32 12.88
N LEU A 82 -4.19 -11.02 13.05
CA LEU A 82 -3.12 -11.86 12.51
C LEU A 82 -3.13 -13.25 13.16
N ARG A 83 -2.84 -14.29 12.36
CA ARG A 83 -2.70 -15.67 12.86
C ARG A 83 -1.69 -15.75 14.02
N VAL A 84 -0.65 -14.94 13.97
CA VAL A 84 0.34 -14.76 15.04
C VAL A 84 0.46 -13.25 15.30
N PRO A 85 -0.23 -12.70 16.31
CA PRO A 85 -0.18 -11.27 16.59
C PRO A 85 1.18 -10.86 17.19
N PRO A 86 1.59 -9.59 17.01
CA PRO A 86 2.81 -9.09 17.64
C PRO A 86 2.68 -9.10 19.17
N PRO A 87 3.80 -9.22 19.91
CA PRO A 87 3.79 -9.11 21.36
C PRO A 87 3.23 -7.75 21.78
N ARG A 88 2.46 -7.75 22.88
CA ARG A 88 1.88 -6.55 23.48
C ARG A 88 2.88 -5.84 24.38
#